data_AF-A0A081S8M9-F1
#
_entry.id   AF-A0A081S8M9-F1
#
_cell.length_a   1.000
_cell.length_b   1.000
_cell.length_c   1.000
_cell.angle_alpha   90.00
_cell.angle_beta   90.00
_cell.angle_gamma   90.00
#
_symmetry.space_group_name_H-M   'P 1'
#
loop_
_entity.id
_entity.type
_entity.pdbx_description
1 polymer ?
#
loop_
_entity_poly.entity_id
_entity_poly.type
_entity_poly.pdbx_seq_one_letter_code
_entity_poly.pdbx_strand_id
1 'polypeptide(L)'
;MLLIVIFIGIFYFFNRARYLGVTYYSRFHFTILGCFFLTLAITALLMLQNYQFNIEIYQHNPLNVKYLSAWVITYLIYLPWVFIGNLGLKSYGEWAQKKFEQDMDELESGE
;
A
#
# COMPACT_ATOMS: atom_id res chain seq x y z
N MET A 1 -16.21 4.16 8.82
CA MET A 1 -15.53 4.54 10.08
C MET A 1 -14.13 3.94 10.19
N LEU A 2 -13.95 2.61 10.06
CA LEU A 2 -12.63 1.97 10.20
C LEU A 2 -11.56 2.51 9.22
N LEU A 3 -11.92 2.69 7.93
CA LEU A 3 -11.00 3.21 6.91
C LEU A 3 -10.53 4.65 7.21
N ILE A 4 -11.42 5.49 7.73
CA ILE A 4 -11.10 6.88 8.08
C ILE A 4 -10.13 6.92 9.26
N VAL A 5 -10.36 6.07 10.27
CA VAL A 5 -9.46 5.95 11.44
C VAL A 5 -8.08 5.44 11.04
N ILE A 6 -8.02 4.46 10.13
CA ILE A 6 -6.74 3.95 9.59
C ILE A 6 -6.00 5.06 8.83
N PHE A 7 -6.69 5.83 7.98
CA PHE A 7 -6.08 6.95 7.26
C PHE A 7 -5.51 8.02 8.19
N ILE A 8 -6.27 8.40 9.22
CA ILE A 8 -5.83 9.40 10.20
C ILE A 8 -4.66 8.87 11.01
N GLY A 9 -4.70 7.61 11.45
CA GLY A 9 -3.62 6.99 12.22
C GLY A 9 -2.32 6.89 11.43
N ILE A 10 -2.43 6.50 10.15
CA ILE A 10 -1.32 6.50 9.21
C ILE A 10 -0.73 7.92 9.08
N PHE A 11 -1.57 8.93 8.81
CA PHE A 11 -1.12 10.31 8.63
C PHE A 11 -0.49 10.91 9.90
N TYR A 12 -1.02 10.59 11.08
CA TYR A 12 -0.45 11.00 12.36
C TYR A 12 0.92 10.36 12.61
N PHE A 13 1.04 9.05 12.36
CA PHE A 13 2.30 8.32 12.49
C PHE A 13 3.38 8.91 11.58
N PHE A 14 3.03 9.23 10.33
CA PHE A 14 3.91 9.90 9.38
C PHE A 14 4.44 11.24 9.88
N ASN A 15 3.55 12.13 10.34
CA ASN A 15 3.95 13.44 10.86
C ASN A 15 4.82 13.32 12.11
N ARG A 16 4.54 12.35 12.99
CA ARG A 16 5.33 12.14 14.21
C ARG A 16 6.72 11.58 13.91
N ALA A 17 6.83 10.66 12.95
CA ALA A 17 8.12 10.13 12.49
C ALA A 17 9.01 11.24 11.90
N ARG A 18 8.39 12.21 11.18
CA ARG A 18 9.06 13.42 10.68
C ARG A 18 9.65 14.29 11.77
N TYR A 19 8.86 14.54 12.81
CA TYR A 19 9.29 15.36 13.95
C TYR A 19 10.46 14.72 14.72
N LEU A 20 10.58 13.39 14.69
CA LEU A 20 11.63 12.65 15.41
C LEU A 20 12.93 12.51 14.59
N GLY A 21 13.03 13.11 13.41
CA GLY A 21 14.26 13.10 12.58
C GLY A 21 14.69 11.71 12.11
N VAL A 22 13.80 10.71 12.22
CA VAL A 22 14.15 9.35 11.83
C VAL A 22 14.07 9.22 10.32
N THR A 23 15.15 8.75 9.71
CA THR A 23 15.43 8.63 8.27
C THR A 23 14.54 7.58 7.55
N TYR A 24 13.26 7.50 7.90
CA TYR A 24 12.30 6.60 7.25
C TYR A 24 11.84 7.12 5.88
N TYR A 25 12.04 8.41 5.57
CA TYR A 25 11.53 9.03 4.35
C TYR A 25 12.03 8.40 3.05
N SER A 26 13.30 8.01 3.01
CA SER A 26 13.93 7.33 1.86
C SER A 26 13.34 5.94 1.56
N ARG A 27 12.70 5.28 2.54
CA ARG A 27 12.25 3.87 2.43
C ARG A 27 10.74 3.70 2.32
N PHE A 28 9.98 4.76 2.04
CA PHE A 28 8.54 4.68 1.78
C PHE A 28 8.24 4.13 0.39
N HIS A 29 8.69 2.92 0.10
CA HIS A 29 8.25 2.15 -1.04
C HIS A 29 8.55 0.66 -0.79
N PHE A 30 7.67 -0.18 -1.28
CA PHE A 30 7.89 -1.61 -1.35
C PHE A 30 8.93 -1.93 -2.43
N THR A 31 9.68 -3.00 -2.19
CA THR A 31 10.48 -3.64 -3.24
C THR A 31 9.54 -4.28 -4.28
N ILE A 32 10.07 -4.67 -5.44
CA ILE A 32 9.31 -5.39 -6.47
C ILE A 32 8.60 -6.63 -5.88
N LEU A 33 9.32 -7.42 -5.07
CA LEU A 33 8.73 -8.56 -4.35
C LEU A 33 7.65 -8.13 -3.36
N GLY A 34 7.87 -7.03 -2.63
CA GLY A 34 6.88 -6.46 -1.73
C GLY A 34 5.58 -6.08 -2.46
N CYS A 35 5.66 -5.51 -3.66
CA CYS A 35 4.50 -5.24 -4.50
C CYS A 35 3.75 -6.53 -4.88
N PHE A 36 4.46 -7.57 -5.32
CA PHE A 36 3.83 -8.86 -5.65
C PHE A 36 3.10 -9.48 -4.46
N PHE A 37 3.71 -9.45 -3.27
CA PHE A 37 3.10 -9.95 -2.03
C PHE A 37 1.91 -9.10 -1.58
N LEU A 38 2.00 -7.78 -1.67
CA LEU A 38 0.91 -6.89 -1.33
C LEU A 38 -0.29 -7.09 -2.26
N THR A 39 -0.05 -7.20 -3.57
CA THR A 39 -1.11 -7.55 -4.53
C THR A 39 -1.72 -8.90 -4.18
N LEU A 40 -0.91 -9.91 -3.84
CA LEU A 40 -1.41 -11.24 -3.48
C LEU A 40 -2.30 -11.20 -2.23
N ALA A 41 -1.89 -10.44 -1.21
CA ALA A 41 -2.67 -10.26 0.00
C ALA A 41 -4.02 -9.57 -0.27
N ILE A 42 -4.02 -8.50 -1.07
CA ILE A 42 -5.24 -7.81 -1.50
C ILE A 42 -6.15 -8.76 -2.29
N THR A 43 -5.60 -9.47 -3.27
CA THR A 43 -6.34 -10.47 -4.06
C THR A 43 -6.93 -11.54 -3.16
N ALA A 44 -6.17 -12.09 -2.21
CA ALA A 44 -6.67 -13.11 -1.30
C ALA A 44 -7.84 -12.61 -0.45
N LEU A 45 -7.74 -11.42 0.13
CA LEU A 45 -8.82 -10.83 0.91
C LEU A 45 -10.10 -10.64 0.08
N LEU A 46 -9.97 -10.10 -1.13
CA LEU A 46 -11.10 -9.90 -2.04
C LEU A 46 -11.71 -11.24 -2.49
N MET A 47 -10.86 -12.21 -2.82
CA MET A 47 -11.31 -13.50 -3.33
C MET A 47 -11.95 -14.38 -2.25
N LEU A 48 -11.51 -14.28 -0.99
CA LEU A 48 -12.17 -14.94 0.13
C LEU A 48 -13.58 -14.39 0.35
N GLN A 49 -13.74 -13.07 0.33
CA GLN A 49 -15.06 -12.45 0.41
C GLN A 49 -15.93 -12.82 -0.79
N ASN A 50 -15.38 -12.73 -2.01
CA ASN A 50 -16.07 -13.08 -3.23
C ASN A 50 -16.54 -14.55 -3.26
N TYR A 51 -15.76 -15.49 -2.71
CA TYR A 51 -16.18 -16.89 -2.57
C TYR A 51 -17.43 -17.03 -1.71
N GLN A 52 -17.46 -16.35 -0.56
CA GLN A 52 -18.59 -16.40 0.36
C GLN A 52 -19.84 -15.78 -0.26
N PHE A 53 -19.72 -14.65 -0.96
CA PHE A 53 -20.84 -13.99 -1.61
C PHE A 53 -21.39 -14.74 -2.83
N ASN A 54 -20.53 -15.44 -3.58
CA ASN A 54 -20.90 -16.11 -4.83
C ASN A 54 -20.79 -17.64 -4.76
N ILE A 55 -21.00 -18.21 -3.57
CA ILE A 55 -20.77 -19.65 -3.30
C ILE A 55 -21.62 -20.60 -4.17
N GLU A 56 -22.81 -20.16 -4.59
CA GLU A 56 -23.69 -20.89 -5.49
C GLU A 56 -23.13 -20.93 -6.92
N ILE A 57 -22.57 -19.82 -7.42
CA ILE A 57 -21.94 -19.73 -8.74
C ILE A 57 -20.73 -20.67 -8.84
N TYR A 58 -20.01 -20.82 -7.72
CA TYR A 58 -18.85 -21.71 -7.60
C TYR A 58 -19.22 -23.15 -7.24
N GLN A 59 -20.52 -23.47 -7.13
CA GLN A 59 -21.02 -24.82 -6.81
C GLN A 59 -20.40 -25.38 -5.52
N HIS A 60 -20.13 -24.50 -4.55
CA HIS A 60 -19.55 -24.84 -3.25
C HIS A 60 -18.18 -25.53 -3.35
N ASN A 61 -17.50 -25.38 -4.49
CA ASN A 61 -16.19 -25.93 -4.74
C ASN A 61 -15.14 -24.80 -4.80
N PRO A 62 -14.20 -24.72 -3.87
CA PRO A 62 -13.13 -23.71 -3.88
C PRO A 62 -12.10 -23.95 -4.99
N LEU A 63 -12.13 -25.09 -5.68
CA LEU A 63 -11.30 -25.38 -6.85
C LEU A 63 -12.09 -25.23 -8.17
N ASN A 64 -13.26 -24.60 -8.13
CA ASN A 64 -14.03 -24.33 -9.33
C ASN A 64 -13.22 -23.47 -10.31
N VAL A 65 -13.21 -23.84 -11.59
CA VAL A 65 -12.46 -23.14 -12.65
C VAL A 65 -12.83 -21.65 -12.71
N LYS A 66 -14.10 -21.29 -12.51
CA LYS A 66 -14.56 -19.89 -12.50
C LYS A 66 -13.99 -19.11 -11.31
N TYR A 67 -13.83 -19.76 -10.16
CA TYR A 67 -13.24 -19.14 -8.99
C TYR A 67 -11.74 -18.96 -9.19
N LEU A 68 -11.04 -20.00 -9.65
CA LEU A 68 -9.60 -19.95 -9.91
C LEU A 68 -9.24 -18.95 -11.01
N SER A 69 -10.05 -18.83 -12.08
CA SER A 69 -9.83 -17.82 -13.10
C SER A 69 -10.04 -16.40 -12.57
N ALA A 70 -11.04 -16.20 -11.70
CA ALA A 70 -11.26 -14.92 -11.04
C ALA A 70 -10.06 -14.51 -10.17
N TRP A 71 -9.39 -15.44 -9.47
CA TRP A 71 -8.16 -15.14 -8.73
C TRP A 71 -7.09 -14.53 -9.64
N VAL A 72 -6.81 -15.15 -10.79
CA VAL A 72 -5.79 -14.70 -11.74
C VAL A 72 -6.17 -13.34 -12.33
N ILE A 73 -7.43 -13.17 -12.76
CA ILE A 73 -7.92 -11.91 -13.32
C ILE A 73 -7.82 -10.78 -12.30
N THR A 74 -8.30 -11.00 -11.07
CA THR A 74 -8.21 -10.02 -10.00
C THR A 74 -6.76 -9.66 -9.70
N TYR A 75 -5.86 -10.64 -9.60
CA TYR A 75 -4.44 -10.36 -9.38
C TYR A 75 -3.85 -9.45 -10.46
N LEU A 76 -4.07 -9.78 -11.73
CA LEU A 76 -3.56 -9.01 -12.86
C LEU A 76 -4.14 -7.60 -12.94
N ILE A 77 -5.41 -7.41 -12.54
CA ILE A 77 -6.03 -6.09 -12.50
C ILE A 77 -5.42 -5.23 -11.40
N TYR A 78 -5.20 -5.78 -10.20
CA TYR A 78 -4.70 -5.01 -9.06
C TYR A 78 -3.18 -4.81 -9.05
N LEU A 79 -2.42 -5.66 -9.74
CA LEU A 79 -0.96 -5.56 -9.81
C LEU A 79 -0.49 -4.17 -10.32
N PRO A 80 -0.95 -3.64 -11.48
CA PRO A 80 -0.57 -2.31 -11.93
C PRO A 80 -0.89 -1.20 -10.93
N TRP A 81 -2.07 -1.26 -10.29
CA TRP A 81 -2.48 -0.24 -9.32
C TRP A 81 -1.58 -0.20 -8.08
N VAL A 82 -1.16 -1.37 -7.60
CA VAL A 82 -0.21 -1.46 -6.49
C VAL A 82 1.15 -0.87 -6.87
N PHE A 83 1.62 -1.12 -8.09
CA PHE A 83 2.85 -0.51 -8.59
C PHE A 83 2.73 1.02 -8.74
N ILE A 84 1.62 1.52 -9.26
CA ILE A 84 1.35 2.96 -9.36
C ILE A 84 1.35 3.60 -7.96
N GLY A 85 0.65 2.99 -6.99
CA GLY A 85 0.66 3.45 -5.60
C GLY A 85 2.07 3.44 -4.99
N ASN A 86 2.86 2.41 -5.29
CA ASN A 86 4.23 2.30 -4.81
C ASN A 86 5.16 3.37 -5.38
N LEU A 87 5.01 3.72 -6.66
CA LEU A 87 5.72 4.84 -7.28
C LEU A 87 5.33 6.17 -6.63
N GLY A 88 4.05 6.36 -6.33
CA GLY A 88 3.55 7.52 -5.60
C GLY A 88 4.17 7.65 -4.21
N LEU A 89 4.26 6.55 -3.45
CA LEU A 89 4.91 6.53 -2.14
C LEU A 89 6.40 6.86 -2.25
N LYS A 90 7.10 6.33 -3.27
CA LYS A 90 8.50 6.65 -3.52
C LYS A 90 8.71 8.15 -3.76
N SER A 91 7.93 8.75 -4.66
CA SER A 91 8.00 10.18 -4.97
C SER A 91 7.67 11.04 -3.75
N TYR A 92 6.68 10.65 -2.95
CA TYR A 92 6.36 11.34 -1.70
C TYR A 92 7.51 11.27 -0.68
N GLY A 93 8.15 10.10 -0.56
CA GLY A 93 9.32 9.90 0.30
C GLY A 93 10.48 10.81 -0.08
N GLU A 94 10.80 10.90 -1.38
CA GLU A 94 11.84 11.78 -1.92
C GLU A 94 11.53 13.26 -1.67
N TRP A 95 10.30 13.69 -1.95
CA TRP A 95 9.86 15.07 -1.70
C TRP A 95 9.97 15.43 -0.21
N ALA A 96 9.52 14.55 0.66
CA ALA A 96 9.52 14.81 2.09
C ALA A 96 10.94 14.79 2.68
N GLN A 97 11.84 13.96 2.15
CA GLN A 97 13.26 14.01 2.50
C GLN A 97 13.86 15.37 2.10
N LYS A 98 13.66 15.82 0.86
CA LYS A 98 14.16 17.12 0.40
C LYS A 98 13.62 18.28 1.25
N LYS A 99 12.35 18.23 1.63
CA LYS A 99 11.75 19.25 2.50
C LYS A 99 12.38 19.24 3.90
N PHE A 100 12.68 18.06 4.45
CA PHE A 100 13.35 17.94 5.74
C PHE A 100 14.78 18.48 5.70
N GLU A 101 15.55 18.18 4.65
CA GLU A 101 16.90 18.72 4.43
C GLU A 101 16.87 20.27 4.37
N GLN A 102 15.93 20.85 3.62
CA GLN A 102 15.74 22.30 3.58
C GLN A 102 15.39 22.92 4.94
N ASP A 103 14.47 22.29 5.68
CA ASP A 103 14.06 22.77 7.00
C ASP A 103 15.25 22.74 7.99
N MET A 104 16.19 21.81 7.85
CA MET A 104 17.43 21.74 8.65
C MET A 104 18.45 22.82 8.25
N ASP A 105 18.70 23.00 6.95
CA ASP A 105 19.63 24.03 6.45
C ASP A 105 19.20 25.45 6.87
N GLU A 106 17.89 25.73 6.86
CA GLU A 106 17.33 27.00 7.33
C GLU A 106 17.59 27.22 8.83
N LEU A 107 17.50 26.18 9.65
CA LEU A 107 17.79 26.26 11.09
C LEU A 107 19.28 26.49 11.36
N GLU A 108 20.17 25.82 10.62
CA GLU A 108 21.63 25.97 10.78
C GLU A 108 22.14 27.33 10.26
N SER A 109 21.50 27.91 9.24
CA SER A 109 21.88 29.23 8.69
C SER A 109 21.35 30.43 9.49
N GLY A 110 20.44 30.19 10.42
CA GLY A 110 19.86 31.20 11.31
C GLY A 110 20.58 31.37 12.66
N GLU A 111 21.54 30.49 12.97
CA GLU A 111 22.57 30.66 14.02
C GLU A 111 23.79 31.44 13.50
#